data_AF-A0AAE4C7M0-F1
#
_entry.id   AF-A0AAE4C7M0-F1
#
_cell.length_a   1.000
_cell.length_b   1.000
_cell.length_c   1.000
_cell.angle_alpha   90.00
_cell.angle_beta   90.00
_cell.angle_gamma   90.00
#
_symmetry.space_group_name_H-M   'P 1'
#
loop_
_entity.id
_entity.type
_entity.pdbx_description
1 polymer ?
#
loop_
_entity_poly.entity_id
_entity_poly.type
_entity_poly.pdbx_seq_one_letter_code
_entity_poly.pdbx_strand_id
1 'polypeptide(L)'
;MLDRYEDVGLIDDARFARVWVAERSRLKMVGATALREELRRKGVAAAVIEAALAAELPPETEESQGEELARVKARAAVRRIGASALEERAGRDKALRSIVAAVARKGHSPSRAFEWARRALDAELEALR
;
A
#
# COMPACT_ATOMS: atom_id res chain seq x y z
N MET A 1 -39.63 14.61 3.68
CA MET A 1 -39.56 13.61 4.77
C MET A 1 -38.58 12.49 4.40
N LEU A 2 -37.40 12.84 3.86
CA LEU A 2 -36.35 11.90 3.42
C LEU A 2 -35.09 11.94 4.30
N ASP A 3 -34.87 13.05 5.00
CA ASP A 3 -33.61 13.33 5.73
C ASP A 3 -33.23 12.25 6.76
N ARG A 4 -34.21 11.64 7.43
CA ARG A 4 -33.93 10.71 8.53
C ARG A 4 -33.48 9.31 8.07
N TYR A 5 -33.75 8.90 6.83
CA TYR A 5 -33.32 7.59 6.32
C TYR A 5 -31.93 7.62 5.70
N GLU A 6 -31.56 8.74 5.08
CA GLU A 6 -30.23 8.94 4.51
C GLU A 6 -29.16 9.00 5.62
N ASP A 7 -29.47 9.69 6.72
CA ASP A 7 -28.60 9.75 7.91
C ASP A 7 -28.28 8.37 8.51
N VAL A 8 -29.27 7.46 8.58
CA VAL A 8 -29.07 6.12 9.16
C VAL A 8 -28.18 5.25 8.26
N GLY A 9 -28.34 5.33 6.93
CA GLY A 9 -27.48 4.62 5.98
C GLY A 9 -26.06 5.20 5.90
N LEU A 10 -25.93 6.53 5.96
CA LEU A 10 -24.63 7.23 5.96
C LEU A 10 -23.78 6.90 7.19
N ILE A 11 -24.41 6.80 8.38
CA ILE A 11 -23.71 6.43 9.61
C ILE A 11 -23.17 4.99 9.53
N ASP A 12 -23.90 4.08 8.90
CA ASP A 12 -23.45 2.69 8.73
C ASP A 12 -22.27 2.61 7.75
N ASP A 13 -22.38 3.24 6.58
CA ASP A 13 -21.32 3.30 5.58
C ASP A 13 -20.04 3.94 6.12
N ALA A 14 -20.14 4.99 6.93
CA ALA A 14 -18.99 5.64 7.54
C ALA A 14 -18.26 4.74 8.53
N ARG A 15 -19.02 4.03 9.38
CA ARG A 15 -18.43 3.05 10.31
C ARG A 15 -17.79 1.90 9.54
N PHE A 16 -18.50 1.36 8.56
CA PHE A 16 -18.03 0.28 7.72
C PHE A 16 -16.71 0.67 7.01
N ALA A 17 -16.67 1.83 6.36
CA ALA A 17 -15.51 2.31 5.63
C ALA A 17 -14.28 2.50 6.53
N ARG A 18 -14.45 3.07 7.73
CA ARG A 18 -13.35 3.22 8.69
C ARG A 18 -12.76 1.88 9.12
N VAL A 19 -13.61 0.95 9.55
CA VAL A 19 -13.16 -0.41 9.94
C VAL A 19 -12.45 -1.09 8.77
N TRP A 20 -13.01 -0.99 7.57
CA TRP A 20 -12.42 -1.57 6.37
C TRP A 20 -11.03 -1.01 6.10
N VAL A 21 -10.85 0.32 6.10
CA VAL A 21 -9.52 0.94 5.87
C VAL A 21 -8.53 0.50 6.95
N ALA A 22 -8.90 0.59 8.22
CA ALA A 22 -8.03 0.25 9.34
C ALA A 22 -7.56 -1.22 9.28
N GLU A 23 -8.46 -2.17 9.00
CA GLU A 23 -8.11 -3.58 8.91
C GLU A 23 -7.22 -3.89 7.70
N ARG A 24 -7.57 -3.34 6.52
CA ARG A 24 -6.88 -3.63 5.26
C ARG A 24 -5.49 -3.00 5.23
N SER A 25 -5.34 -1.76 5.68
CA SER A 25 -4.06 -1.08 5.75
C SER A 25 -3.13 -1.81 6.73
N ARG A 26 -3.61 -2.09 7.95
CA ARG A 26 -2.83 -2.77 9.01
C ARG A 26 -2.42 -4.19 8.64
N LEU A 27 -3.34 -5.02 8.14
CA LEU A 27 -3.08 -6.45 7.93
C LEU A 27 -2.42 -6.75 6.58
N LYS A 28 -2.63 -5.90 5.57
CA LYS A 28 -2.26 -6.20 4.19
C LYS A 28 -1.46 -5.09 3.51
N MET A 29 -1.17 -3.98 4.22
CA MET A 29 -0.42 -2.80 3.76
C MET A 29 -0.96 -2.29 2.41
N VAL A 30 -2.30 -2.20 2.32
CA VAL A 30 -3.00 -1.74 1.12
C VAL A 30 -3.03 -0.21 1.14
N GLY A 31 -2.59 0.41 0.06
CA GLY A 31 -2.57 1.86 -0.12
C GLY A 31 -3.92 2.43 -0.55
N ALA A 32 -4.02 3.76 -0.56
CA ALA A 32 -5.28 4.47 -0.73
C ALA A 32 -6.02 4.10 -2.02
N THR A 33 -5.32 3.89 -3.14
CA THR A 33 -5.96 3.61 -4.45
C THR A 33 -6.76 2.31 -4.43
N ALA A 34 -6.17 1.23 -3.92
CA ALA A 34 -6.85 -0.06 -3.86
C ALA A 34 -7.99 -0.03 -2.83
N LEU A 35 -7.84 0.69 -1.72
CA LEU A 35 -8.90 0.88 -0.73
C LEU A 35 -10.10 1.65 -1.31
N ARG A 36 -9.87 2.72 -2.08
CA ARG A 36 -10.94 3.43 -2.79
C ARG A 36 -11.71 2.49 -3.71
N GLU A 37 -11.01 1.70 -4.51
CA GLU A 37 -11.65 0.76 -5.44
C GLU A 37 -12.42 -0.34 -4.71
N GLU A 38 -11.88 -0.86 -3.61
CA GLU A 38 -12.56 -1.86 -2.78
C GLU A 38 -13.86 -1.33 -2.19
N LEU A 39 -13.84 -0.11 -1.63
CA LEU A 39 -15.01 0.52 -1.04
C LEU A 39 -16.03 0.94 -2.10
N ARG A 40 -15.58 1.46 -3.25
CA ARG A 40 -16.47 1.74 -4.39
C ARG A 40 -17.19 0.49 -4.89
N ARG A 41 -16.48 -0.63 -5.00
CA ARG A 41 -17.08 -1.93 -5.37
C ARG A 41 -18.11 -2.43 -4.36
N LYS A 42 -18.08 -1.91 -3.13
CA LYS A 42 -19.03 -2.23 -2.06
C LYS A 42 -20.19 -1.24 -1.96
N GLY A 43 -20.22 -0.23 -2.83
CA GLY A 43 -21.30 0.76 -2.88
C GLY A 43 -21.11 1.97 -1.95
N VAL A 44 -19.97 2.09 -1.28
CA VAL A 44 -19.72 3.21 -0.36
C VAL A 44 -19.54 4.51 -1.14
N ALA A 45 -20.20 5.58 -0.69
CA ALA A 45 -20.12 6.90 -1.32
C ALA A 45 -18.71 7.50 -1.29
N ALA A 46 -18.33 8.24 -2.34
CA ALA A 46 -16.99 8.82 -2.46
C ALA A 46 -16.59 9.72 -1.28
N ALA A 47 -17.52 10.54 -0.78
CA ALA A 47 -17.26 11.40 0.38
C ALA A 47 -16.93 10.59 1.65
N VAL A 48 -17.62 9.48 1.86
CA VAL A 48 -17.40 8.57 3.00
C VAL A 48 -16.05 7.86 2.87
N ILE A 49 -15.67 7.46 1.66
CA ILE A 49 -14.37 6.85 1.36
C ILE A 49 -13.23 7.81 1.69
N GLU A 50 -13.28 9.04 1.18
CA GLU A 50 -12.20 10.00 1.43
C GLU A 50 -12.11 10.38 2.91
N ALA A 51 -13.25 10.49 3.61
CA ALA A 51 -13.28 10.70 5.06
C ALA A 51 -12.64 9.53 5.84
N ALA A 52 -12.96 8.28 5.47
CA ALA A 52 -12.37 7.10 6.10
C ALA A 52 -10.86 6.98 5.82
N LEU A 53 -10.42 7.27 4.59
CA LEU A 53 -9.00 7.29 4.23
C LEU A 53 -8.24 8.36 5.00
N ALA A 54 -8.77 9.57 5.09
CA ALA A 54 -8.14 10.65 5.86
C ALA A 54 -8.02 10.32 7.36
N ALA A 55 -9.01 9.61 7.92
CA ALA A 55 -9.02 9.23 9.33
C ALA A 55 -8.08 8.05 9.66
N GLU A 56 -8.03 7.03 8.79
CA GLU A 56 -7.40 5.74 9.11
C GLU A 56 -6.09 5.48 8.33
N LEU A 57 -5.82 6.25 7.29
CA LEU A 57 -4.61 6.15 6.47
C LEU A 57 -4.00 7.55 6.22
N PRO A 58 -3.59 8.25 7.29
CA PRO A 58 -2.89 9.52 7.12
C PRO A 58 -1.52 9.30 6.45
N PRO A 59 -0.93 10.34 5.84
CA PRO A 59 0.28 10.21 5.00
C PRO A 59 1.45 9.48 5.68
N GLU A 60 1.69 9.70 6.95
CA GLU A 60 2.74 9.04 7.74
C GLU A 60 2.47 7.55 7.97
N THR A 61 1.20 7.15 8.06
CA THR A 61 0.82 5.74 8.15
C THR A 61 0.98 5.08 6.78
N GLU A 62 0.55 5.73 5.70
CA GLU A 62 0.77 5.22 4.35
C GLU A 62 2.27 5.08 4.05
N GLU A 63 3.07 6.06 4.50
CA GLU A 63 4.53 6.04 4.38
C GLU A 63 5.15 4.82 5.05
N SER A 64 4.91 4.65 6.35
CA SER A 64 5.50 3.55 7.12
C SER A 64 5.07 2.17 6.61
N GLN A 65 3.81 2.01 6.22
CA GLN A 65 3.31 0.77 5.62
C GLN A 65 3.92 0.50 4.24
N GLY A 66 4.09 1.54 3.42
CA GLY A 66 4.72 1.46 2.12
C GLY A 66 6.19 1.05 2.21
N GLU A 67 6.93 1.66 3.14
CA GLU A 67 8.32 1.33 3.43
C GLU A 67 8.46 -0.11 3.93
N GLU A 68 7.64 -0.56 4.89
CA GLU A 68 7.71 -1.93 5.39
C GLU A 68 7.35 -2.95 4.30
N LEU A 69 6.33 -2.67 3.48
CA LEU A 69 6.00 -3.51 2.34
C LEU A 69 7.20 -3.62 1.38
N ALA A 70 7.85 -2.51 1.05
CA ALA A 70 9.02 -2.49 0.19
C ALA A 70 10.18 -3.32 0.79
N ARG A 71 10.44 -3.20 2.09
CA ARG A 71 11.44 -4.01 2.83
C ARG A 71 11.13 -5.51 2.74
N VAL A 72 9.89 -5.92 3.02
CA VAL A 72 9.47 -7.33 2.89
C VAL A 72 9.69 -7.84 1.45
N LYS A 73 9.38 -7.02 0.45
CA LYS A 73 9.56 -7.39 -0.96
C LYS A 73 11.03 -7.39 -1.40
N ALA A 74 11.86 -6.51 -0.86
CA ALA A 74 13.30 -6.48 -1.11
C ALA A 74 13.96 -7.76 -0.58
N ARG A 75 13.73 -8.12 0.69
CA ARG A 75 14.19 -9.40 1.28
C ARG A 75 13.83 -10.61 0.40
N ALA A 76 12.57 -10.68 -0.01
CA ALA A 76 12.08 -11.76 -0.86
C ALA A 76 12.72 -11.75 -2.27
N ALA A 77 12.92 -10.57 -2.86
CA ALA A 77 13.57 -10.44 -4.17
C ALA A 77 15.03 -10.85 -4.12
N VAL A 78 15.77 -10.43 -3.09
CA VAL A 78 17.18 -10.79 -2.88
C VAL A 78 17.33 -12.29 -2.72
N ARG A 79 16.54 -12.92 -1.84
CA ARG A 79 16.54 -14.39 -1.67
C ARG A 79 16.23 -15.14 -2.97
N ARG A 80 15.29 -14.63 -3.77
CA ARG A 80 14.86 -15.29 -5.01
C ARG A 80 15.84 -15.12 -6.17
N ILE A 81 16.50 -13.97 -6.27
CA ILE A 81 17.42 -13.65 -7.37
C ILE A 81 18.83 -14.17 -7.08
N GLY A 82 19.25 -14.15 -5.81
CA GLY A 82 20.58 -14.56 -5.38
C GLY A 82 21.60 -13.43 -5.41
N ALA A 83 22.57 -13.48 -4.50
CA ALA A 83 23.58 -12.43 -4.31
C ALA A 83 24.45 -12.22 -5.56
N SER A 84 24.90 -13.30 -6.21
CA SER A 84 25.75 -13.21 -7.41
C SER A 84 25.07 -12.46 -8.56
N ALA A 85 23.80 -12.79 -8.85
CA ALA A 85 23.04 -12.10 -9.89
C ALA A 85 22.80 -10.61 -9.56
N LEU A 86 22.79 -10.24 -8.29
CA LEU A 86 22.66 -8.85 -7.85
C LEU A 86 23.97 -8.07 -7.94
N GLU A 87 25.11 -8.70 -8.21
CA GLU A 87 26.35 -7.99 -8.53
C GLU A 87 26.26 -7.29 -9.89
N GLU A 88 25.44 -7.83 -10.79
CA GLU A 88 25.18 -7.28 -12.12
C GLU A 88 24.06 -6.23 -12.10
N ARG A 89 24.19 -5.21 -12.95
CA ARG A 89 23.15 -4.17 -13.12
C ARG A 89 21.80 -4.78 -13.50
N ALA A 90 21.80 -5.75 -14.42
CA ALA A 90 20.57 -6.38 -14.89
C ALA A 90 19.79 -7.08 -13.77
N GLY A 91 20.48 -7.73 -12.83
CA GLY A 91 19.86 -8.36 -11.67
C GLY A 91 19.27 -7.35 -10.69
N ARG A 92 20.00 -6.26 -10.40
CA ARG A 92 19.48 -5.16 -9.57
C ARG A 92 18.24 -4.52 -10.18
N ASP A 93 18.27 -4.22 -11.48
CA ASP A 93 17.12 -3.62 -12.18
C ASP A 93 15.91 -4.56 -12.19
N LYS A 94 16.15 -5.87 -12.35
CA LYS A 94 15.09 -6.90 -12.25
C LYS A 94 14.50 -6.96 -10.85
N ALA A 95 15.33 -6.88 -9.80
CA ALA A 95 14.88 -6.84 -8.42
C ALA A 95 14.02 -5.60 -8.17
N LEU A 96 14.54 -4.42 -8.51
CA LEU A 96 13.88 -3.13 -8.33
C LEU A 96 12.50 -3.11 -9.01
N ARG A 97 12.42 -3.46 -10.30
CA ARG A 97 11.13 -3.55 -11.02
C ARG A 97 10.14 -4.49 -10.33
N SER A 98 10.60 -5.62 -9.82
CA SER A 98 9.72 -6.59 -9.15
C SER A 98 9.17 -6.07 -7.82
N ILE A 99 9.96 -5.30 -7.07
CA ILE A 99 9.57 -4.67 -5.80
C ILE A 99 8.56 -3.55 -6.09
N VAL A 100 8.89 -2.63 -7.01
CA VAL A 100 8.00 -1.53 -7.42
C VAL A 100 6.65 -2.07 -7.87
N ALA A 101 6.64 -3.07 -8.75
CA ALA A 101 5.41 -3.67 -9.23
C ALA A 101 4.60 -4.32 -8.10
N ALA A 102 5.25 -4.94 -7.11
CA ALA A 102 4.56 -5.52 -5.97
C ALA A 102 3.93 -4.47 -5.04
N VAL A 103 4.62 -3.34 -4.82
CA VAL A 103 4.12 -2.22 -4.01
C VAL A 103 2.99 -1.48 -4.74
N ALA A 104 3.14 -1.18 -6.03
CA ALA A 104 2.12 -0.52 -6.83
C ALA A 104 0.83 -1.35 -6.94
N ARG A 105 0.92 -2.69 -7.08
CA ARG A 105 -0.25 -3.59 -7.05
C ARG A 105 -1.01 -3.58 -5.73
N LYS A 106 -0.42 -3.02 -4.66
CA LYS A 106 -1.09 -2.83 -3.38
C LYS A 106 -1.82 -1.49 -3.28
N GLY A 107 -1.84 -0.69 -4.34
CA GLY A 107 -2.58 0.58 -4.40
C GLY A 107 -1.78 1.80 -3.96
N HIS A 108 -0.48 1.65 -3.73
CA HIS A 108 0.45 2.73 -3.42
C HIS A 108 0.82 3.51 -4.67
N SER A 109 1.11 4.81 -4.51
CA SER A 109 1.55 5.68 -5.61
C SER A 109 2.81 5.12 -6.30
N PRO A 110 2.88 5.10 -7.65
CA PRO A 110 4.05 4.60 -8.37
C PRO A 110 5.35 5.34 -8.01
N SER A 111 5.29 6.65 -7.79
CA SER A 111 6.47 7.46 -7.44
C SER A 111 7.03 7.08 -6.07
N ARG A 112 6.15 6.90 -5.07
CA ARG A 112 6.55 6.44 -3.72
C ARG A 112 7.02 5.00 -3.73
N ALA A 113 6.32 4.13 -4.48
CA ALA A 113 6.71 2.73 -4.66
C ALA A 113 8.14 2.60 -5.18
N PHE A 114 8.55 3.43 -6.14
CA PHE A 114 9.92 3.46 -6.65
C PHE A 114 10.93 3.88 -5.57
N GLU A 115 10.65 4.97 -4.86
CA GLU A 115 11.52 5.50 -3.81
C GLU A 115 11.76 4.48 -2.70
N TRP A 116 10.69 3.89 -2.14
CA TRP A 116 10.80 2.88 -1.09
C TRP A 116 11.48 1.60 -1.59
N ALA A 117 11.17 1.16 -2.82
CA ALA A 117 11.80 -0.02 -3.40
C ALA A 117 13.30 0.13 -3.56
N ARG A 118 13.75 1.32 -4.00
CA ARG A 118 15.17 1.63 -4.15
C ARG A 118 15.87 1.61 -2.79
N ARG A 119 15.35 2.37 -1.81
CA ARG A 119 15.90 2.41 -0.45
C ARG A 119 15.98 1.03 0.19
N ALA A 120 14.91 0.24 0.06
CA ALA A 120 14.85 -1.10 0.61
C ALA A 120 15.87 -2.04 -0.06
N LEU A 121 15.98 -2.01 -1.39
CA LEU A 121 16.95 -2.84 -2.09
C LEU A 121 18.39 -2.44 -1.76
N ASP A 122 18.69 -1.15 -1.70
CA ASP A 122 20.03 -0.65 -1.35
C ASP A 122 20.42 -1.12 0.07
N ALA A 123 19.52 -1.02 1.05
CA ALA A 123 19.75 -1.51 2.40
C ALA A 123 20.00 -3.02 2.48
N GLU A 124 19.26 -3.83 1.72
CA GLU A 124 19.49 -5.28 1.67
C GLU A 124 20.83 -5.63 1.02
N LEU A 125 21.27 -4.87 0.02
CA LEU A 125 22.58 -5.07 -0.62
C LEU A 125 23.73 -4.63 0.27
N GLU A 126 23.56 -3.58 1.07
CA GLU A 126 24.53 -3.15 2.07
C GLU A 126 24.69 -4.19 3.19
N ALA A 127 23.59 -4.80 3.65
CA ALA A 127 23.61 -5.85 4.66
C ALA A 127 24.27 -7.17 4.22
N LEU A 128 24.50 -7.34 2.91
CA LEU A 128 25.18 -8.51 2.33
C LEU A 128 26.70 -8.32 2.16
N ARG A 129 27.21 -7.10 2.36
CA ARG A 129 28.64 -6.78 2.26
C ARG A 129 29.33 -7.00 3.60
#